data_AF-K0XHR6-F1
#
_entry.id   AF-K0XHR6-F1
#
_cell.length_a   1.000
_cell.length_b   1.000
_cell.length_c   1.000
_cell.angle_alpha   90.00
_cell.angle_beta   90.00
_cell.angle_gamma   90.00
#
_symmetry.space_group_name_H-M   'P 1'
#
loop_
_entity.id
_entity.type
_entity.pdbx_description
1 polymer ?
#
loop_
_entity_poly.entity_id
_entity_poly.type
_entity_poly.pdbx_seq_one_letter_code
_entity_poly.pdbx_strand_id
1 'polypeptide(L)'
;MICEGRILEKFEGRSITLECRMWKILDAMNYHRRVMIGKRDCDLILSKEDNEYDFFDEEDPTPMIQIYAYVGIKEVFTRKSRKNELVTFFRFPDLIGIELTILEIVHRYMEEYPNSAFYIDNGYTFRKHHIDAIYNMPEPDAEWIYKSPDMYKKGLYR
;
A
#
# COMPACT_ATOMS: atom_id res chain seq x y z
N MET A 1 8.22 -15.97 6.36
CA MET A 1 8.45 -14.56 6.77
C MET A 1 7.17 -13.82 6.45
N ILE A 2 6.65 -12.95 7.31
CA ILE A 2 5.48 -12.12 7.00
C ILE A 2 5.99 -10.70 6.79
N CYS A 3 5.72 -10.12 5.63
CA CYS A 3 6.11 -8.74 5.31
C CYS A 3 4.84 -7.91 5.15
N GLU A 4 4.56 -7.02 6.10
CA GLU A 4 3.37 -6.18 6.08
C GLU A 4 3.72 -4.73 5.75
N GLY A 5 2.84 -4.08 5.00
CA GLY A 5 2.93 -2.68 4.62
C GLY A 5 1.74 -1.87 5.12
N ARG A 6 1.95 -0.58 5.38
CA ARG A 6 0.90 0.34 5.85
C ARG A 6 1.02 1.70 5.19
N ILE A 7 -0.10 2.21 4.68
CA ILE A 7 -0.21 3.62 4.28
C ILE A 7 -0.63 4.44 5.51
N LEU A 8 0.20 5.43 5.82
CA LEU A 8 0.05 6.32 6.96
C LEU A 8 -0.20 7.76 6.46
N GLU A 9 -1.20 8.42 7.03
CA GLU A 9 -1.53 9.82 6.73
C GLU A 9 -1.81 10.61 7.99
N LYS A 10 -1.75 11.93 7.87
CA LYS A 10 -2.19 12.83 8.95
C LYS A 10 -3.71 12.85 8.98
N PHE A 11 -4.29 12.63 10.15
CA PHE A 11 -5.74 12.59 10.32
C PHE A 11 -6.34 14.01 10.32
N GLU A 12 -7.09 14.38 9.29
CA GLU A 12 -7.83 15.66 9.23
C GLU A 12 -9.34 15.53 9.55
N GLY A 13 -9.79 14.35 9.99
CA GLY A 13 -11.19 14.07 10.34
C GLY A 13 -11.65 12.69 9.89
N ARG A 14 -12.92 12.34 10.16
CA ARG A 14 -13.51 11.10 9.62
C ARG A 14 -13.63 11.22 8.11
N SER A 15 -12.92 10.37 7.37
CA SER A 15 -13.17 10.17 5.95
C SER A 15 -14.11 8.99 5.81
N ILE A 16 -15.37 9.27 5.45
CA ILE A 16 -16.48 8.30 5.36
C ILE A 16 -16.37 7.47 4.05
N THR A 17 -15.27 7.63 3.30
CA THR A 17 -15.07 7.06 1.95
C THR A 17 -13.60 6.68 1.68
N LEU A 18 -12.87 6.23 2.71
CA LEU A 18 -11.45 5.90 2.58
C LEU A 18 -11.24 4.74 1.61
N GLU A 19 -12.04 3.71 1.77
CA GLU A 19 -12.10 2.54 0.90
C GLU A 19 -12.31 2.91 -0.57
N CYS A 20 -13.11 3.95 -0.86
CA CYS A 20 -13.29 4.47 -2.21
C CYS A 20 -11.99 5.02 -2.84
N ARG A 21 -11.04 5.50 -2.04
CA ARG A 21 -9.74 5.97 -2.57
C ARG A 21 -8.95 4.80 -3.15
N MET A 22 -8.83 3.71 -2.38
CA MET A 22 -8.13 2.52 -2.82
C MET A 22 -8.84 1.84 -4.00
N TRP A 23 -10.17 1.83 -3.99
CA TRP A 23 -10.95 1.31 -5.10
C TRP A 23 -10.65 1.96 -6.44
N LYS A 24 -10.55 3.29 -6.50
CA LYS A 24 -10.24 4.02 -7.75
C LYS A 24 -8.86 3.66 -8.30
N ILE A 25 -7.88 3.52 -7.42
CA ILE A 25 -6.51 3.15 -7.80
C ILE A 25 -6.50 1.74 -8.38
N LEU A 26 -7.13 0.79 -7.69
CA LEU A 26 -7.23 -0.60 -8.14
C LEU A 26 -7.99 -0.71 -9.48
N ASP A 27 -9.08 0.03 -9.65
CA ASP A 27 -9.84 0.08 -10.91
C ASP A 27 -8.96 0.55 -12.09
N ALA A 28 -8.18 1.62 -11.87
CA ALA A 28 -7.27 2.17 -12.86
C ALA A 28 -6.06 1.27 -13.16
N MET A 29 -5.85 0.22 -12.36
CA MET A 29 -4.85 -0.83 -12.57
C MET A 29 -5.48 -2.11 -13.16
N ASN A 30 -6.73 -2.06 -13.63
CA ASN A 30 -7.50 -3.20 -14.15
C ASN A 30 -7.81 -4.31 -13.12
N TYR A 31 -7.84 -3.98 -11.83
CA TYR A 31 -8.31 -4.90 -10.79
C TYR A 31 -9.83 -4.81 -10.67
N HIS A 32 -10.52 -5.41 -11.65
CA HIS A 32 -11.98 -5.29 -11.76
C HIS A 32 -12.72 -6.24 -10.82
N ARG A 33 -12.14 -7.40 -10.50
CA ARG A 33 -12.74 -8.36 -9.56
C ARG A 33 -12.38 -8.00 -8.12
N ARG A 34 -13.35 -7.43 -7.42
CA ARG A 34 -13.18 -6.94 -6.04
C ARG A 34 -14.30 -7.39 -5.13
N VAL A 35 -13.96 -7.72 -3.89
CA VAL A 35 -14.93 -8.01 -2.83
C VAL A 35 -14.62 -7.11 -1.64
N MET A 36 -15.65 -6.42 -1.15
CA MET A 36 -15.59 -5.66 0.09
C MET A 36 -16.36 -6.38 1.18
N ILE A 37 -15.69 -6.60 2.31
CA ILE A 37 -16.28 -7.19 3.51
C ILE A 37 -16.21 -6.17 4.63
N GLY A 38 -17.36 -5.64 5.01
CA GLY A 38 -17.48 -4.76 6.17
C GLY A 38 -17.21 -5.52 7.47
N LYS A 39 -16.32 -4.97 8.30
CA LYS A 39 -16.11 -5.40 9.69
C LYS A 39 -16.39 -4.21 10.62
N ARG A 40 -16.51 -4.50 11.91
CA ARG A 40 -16.91 -3.51 12.94
C ARG A 40 -16.20 -2.16 12.85
N ASP A 41 -14.91 -2.16 12.51
CA ASP A 41 -14.05 -0.97 12.51
C ASP A 41 -13.14 -0.86 11.27
N CYS A 42 -13.36 -1.67 10.24
CA CYS A 42 -12.61 -1.65 8.99
C CYS A 42 -13.33 -2.39 7.87
N ASP A 43 -13.00 -2.05 6.64
CA ASP A 43 -13.36 -2.84 5.47
C ASP A 43 -12.17 -3.68 5.03
N LEU A 44 -12.42 -4.93 4.66
CA LEU A 44 -11.45 -5.77 3.97
C LEU A 44 -11.77 -5.70 2.47
N ILE A 45 -10.80 -5.23 1.69
CA ILE A 45 -10.85 -5.20 0.23
C ILE A 45 -9.98 -6.36 -0.26
N LEU A 46 -10.57 -7.24 -1.05
CA LEU A 46 -9.87 -8.29 -1.78
C LEU A 46 -9.94 -7.95 -3.27
N SER A 47 -8.80 -7.97 -3.96
CA SER A 47 -8.72 -7.55 -5.37
C SER A 47 -7.85 -8.52 -6.17
N LYS A 48 -8.30 -8.85 -7.39
CA LYS A 48 -7.52 -9.56 -8.40
C LYS A 48 -7.52 -8.75 -9.69
N GLU A 49 -6.42 -8.84 -10.44
CA GLU A 49 -6.37 -8.34 -11.82
C GLU A 49 -7.45 -9.06 -12.64
N ASP A 50 -7.96 -8.43 -13.69
CA ASP A 50 -9.03 -9.01 -14.52
C ASP A 50 -8.65 -10.42 -14.99
N ASN A 51 -9.31 -11.42 -14.43
CA ASN A 51 -9.00 -12.83 -14.63
C ASN A 51 -10.28 -13.64 -14.83
N GLU A 52 -10.18 -14.66 -15.69
CA GLU A 52 -11.29 -15.54 -16.10
C GLU A 52 -11.73 -16.51 -14.99
N TYR A 53 -10.88 -16.75 -13.98
CA TYR A 53 -11.08 -17.76 -12.93
C TYR A 53 -11.76 -17.23 -11.66
N ASP A 54 -12.31 -18.15 -10.83
CA ASP A 54 -13.01 -17.83 -9.58
C ASP A 54 -12.09 -17.13 -8.56
N PHE A 55 -12.65 -16.27 -7.71
CA PHE A 55 -11.91 -15.48 -6.73
C PHE A 55 -11.14 -16.37 -5.74
N PHE A 56 -11.73 -17.52 -5.41
CA PHE A 56 -11.21 -18.51 -4.47
C PHE A 56 -10.64 -19.75 -5.17
N ASP A 57 -10.33 -19.64 -6.46
CA ASP A 57 -9.62 -20.69 -7.18
C ASP A 57 -8.16 -20.75 -6.69
N GLU A 58 -7.76 -21.89 -6.16
CA GLU A 58 -6.39 -22.15 -5.67
C GLU A 58 -5.41 -22.45 -6.82
N GLU A 59 -5.92 -22.83 -8.00
CA GLU A 59 -5.09 -23.06 -9.20
C GLU A 59 -4.79 -21.76 -9.96
N ASP A 60 -5.47 -20.66 -9.62
CA ASP A 60 -5.23 -19.35 -10.21
C ASP A 60 -3.88 -18.77 -9.73
N PRO A 61 -2.89 -18.60 -10.64
CA PRO A 61 -1.59 -18.06 -10.28
C PRO A 61 -1.63 -16.54 -10.01
N THR A 62 -2.76 -15.87 -10.29
CA THR A 62 -2.91 -14.42 -10.13
C THR A 62 -2.89 -14.05 -8.65
N PRO A 63 -1.93 -13.21 -8.21
CA PRO A 63 -1.81 -12.86 -6.81
C PRO A 63 -3.03 -12.06 -6.34
N MET A 64 -3.68 -12.55 -5.29
CA MET A 64 -4.78 -11.83 -4.63
C MET A 64 -4.21 -10.76 -3.70
N ILE A 65 -4.62 -9.51 -3.92
CA ILE A 65 -4.25 -8.39 -3.05
C ILE A 65 -5.28 -8.27 -1.93
N GLN A 66 -4.82 -8.33 -0.69
CA GLN A 66 -5.63 -8.10 0.50
C GLN A 66 -5.31 -6.73 1.10
N ILE A 67 -6.32 -5.92 1.38
CA ILE A 67 -6.15 -4.57 1.94
C ILE A 67 -7.17 -4.34 3.04
N TYR A 68 -6.70 -4.05 4.25
CA TYR A 68 -7.55 -3.58 5.34
C TYR A 68 -7.63 -2.05 5.31
N ALA A 69 -8.82 -1.51 5.06
CA ALA A 69 -9.11 -0.08 5.13
C ALA A 69 -9.73 0.26 6.50
N TYR A 70 -9.02 1.02 7.33
CA TYR A 70 -9.48 1.38 8.67
C TYR A 70 -10.37 2.63 8.65
N VAL A 71 -11.58 2.52 9.21
CA VAL A 71 -12.57 3.62 9.28
C VAL A 71 -12.24 4.61 10.42
N GLY A 72 -11.25 4.28 11.26
CA GLY A 72 -10.76 5.12 12.35
C GLY A 72 -9.31 4.82 12.73
N ILE A 73 -8.72 5.64 13.62
CA ILE A 73 -7.32 5.53 14.06
C ILE A 73 -7.12 4.23 14.85
N LYS A 74 -6.45 3.24 14.27
CA LYS A 74 -6.16 1.97 14.96
C LYS A 74 -4.74 1.84 15.50
N GLU A 75 -3.75 2.48 14.88
CA GLU A 75 -2.35 2.15 15.18
C GLU A 75 -1.41 3.35 14.97
N VAL A 76 -0.52 3.59 15.96
CA VAL A 76 0.51 4.64 15.93
C VAL A 76 1.86 4.00 16.28
N PHE A 77 2.70 3.79 15.25
CA PHE A 77 3.85 2.88 15.29
C PHE A 77 5.08 3.38 16.05
N THR A 78 5.32 4.69 16.10
CA THR A 78 6.57 5.24 16.63
C THR A 78 6.39 6.56 17.37
N ARG A 79 7.37 6.94 18.21
CA ARG A 79 7.45 8.31 18.75
C ARG A 79 7.48 9.36 17.64
N LYS A 80 8.06 9.06 16.47
CA LYS A 80 8.07 9.95 15.28
C LYS A 80 6.68 10.06 14.64
N SER A 81 5.94 8.96 14.50
CA SER A 81 4.58 9.00 13.96
C SER A 81 3.61 9.71 14.92
N ARG A 82 3.79 9.57 16.25
CA ARG A 82 3.06 10.38 17.26
C ARG A 82 3.30 11.88 17.08
N LYS A 83 4.57 12.29 16.90
CA LYS A 83 4.92 13.71 16.66
C LYS A 83 4.32 14.27 15.37
N ASN A 84 4.14 13.41 14.37
CA ASN A 84 3.62 13.79 13.06
C ASN A 84 2.12 13.49 12.90
N GLU A 85 1.44 13.03 13.96
CA GLU A 85 0.01 12.66 13.98
C GLU A 85 -0.38 11.68 12.86
N LEU A 86 0.55 10.79 12.47
CA LEU A 86 0.33 9.82 11.41
C LEU A 86 -0.38 8.57 11.94
N VAL A 87 -1.41 8.14 11.22
CA VAL A 87 -2.26 7.00 11.57
C VAL A 87 -2.41 6.06 10.37
N THR A 88 -2.61 4.76 10.61
CA THR A 88 -2.86 3.81 9.51
C THR A 88 -4.24 3.96 8.93
N PHE A 89 -4.28 4.11 7.60
CA PHE A 89 -5.50 4.05 6.82
C PHE A 89 -5.62 2.73 6.07
N PHE A 90 -4.53 2.23 5.49
CA PHE A 90 -4.51 0.95 4.79
C PHE A 90 -3.41 0.05 5.35
N ARG A 91 -3.72 -1.25 5.50
CA ARG A 91 -2.75 -2.30 5.82
C ARG A 91 -2.78 -3.39 4.75
N PHE A 92 -1.60 -3.76 4.29
CA PHE A 92 -1.32 -4.86 3.38
C PHE A 92 -0.68 -5.98 4.22
N PRO A 93 -1.39 -7.09 4.48
CA PRO A 93 -0.96 -8.14 5.40
C PRO A 93 0.10 -9.08 4.81
N ASP A 94 0.23 -9.11 3.49
CA ASP A 94 1.24 -9.90 2.80
C ASP A 94 1.69 -9.15 1.56
N LEU A 95 2.99 -8.89 1.47
CA LEU A 95 3.65 -8.19 0.37
C LEU A 95 4.52 -9.13 -0.48
N ILE A 96 4.72 -10.36 -0.04
CA ILE A 96 5.70 -11.27 -0.65
C ILE A 96 5.19 -11.71 -2.03
N GLY A 97 6.04 -11.53 -3.05
CA GLY A 97 5.71 -11.90 -4.43
C GLY A 97 4.81 -10.90 -5.16
N ILE A 98 4.41 -9.80 -4.51
CA ILE A 98 3.60 -8.72 -5.09
C ILE A 98 4.28 -7.36 -4.96
N GLU A 99 5.60 -7.32 -4.75
CA GLU A 99 6.35 -6.13 -4.38
C GLU A 99 6.21 -5.00 -5.41
N LEU A 100 6.25 -5.33 -6.70
CA LEU A 100 6.10 -4.34 -7.79
C LEU A 100 4.66 -3.86 -7.93
N THR A 101 3.69 -4.74 -7.74
CA THR A 101 2.27 -4.35 -7.71
C THR A 101 2.00 -3.38 -6.57
N ILE A 102 2.57 -3.64 -5.39
CA ILE A 102 2.48 -2.76 -4.24
C ILE A 102 3.19 -1.44 -4.50
N LEU A 103 4.35 -1.45 -5.17
CA LEU A 103 5.04 -0.24 -5.57
C LEU A 103 4.16 0.65 -6.44
N GLU A 104 3.46 0.09 -7.43
CA GLU A 104 2.54 0.84 -8.29
C GLU A 104 1.35 1.39 -7.51
N ILE A 105 0.70 0.57 -6.66
CA ILE A 105 -0.41 1.00 -5.81
C ILE A 105 0.02 2.19 -4.93
N VAL A 106 1.17 2.07 -4.25
CA VAL A 106 1.69 3.09 -3.35
C VAL A 106 2.09 4.35 -4.13
N HIS A 107 2.70 4.20 -5.32
CA HIS A 107 3.05 5.32 -6.18
C HIS A 107 1.81 6.11 -6.60
N ARG A 108 0.79 5.43 -7.15
CA ARG A 108 -0.49 6.07 -7.53
C ARG A 108 -1.20 6.70 -6.34
N TYR A 109 -1.19 6.04 -5.18
CA TYR A 109 -1.75 6.60 -3.95
C TYR A 109 -1.03 7.89 -3.54
N MET A 110 0.30 7.90 -3.57
CA MET A 110 1.10 9.07 -3.18
C MET A 110 1.14 10.19 -4.22
N GLU A 111 0.75 9.93 -5.47
CA GLU A 111 0.45 10.99 -6.45
C GLU A 111 -0.79 11.80 -6.01
N GLU A 112 -1.86 11.13 -5.56
CA GLU A 112 -3.06 11.81 -5.06
C GLU A 112 -2.88 12.37 -3.63
N TYR A 113 -2.17 11.64 -2.77
CA TYR A 113 -1.99 11.94 -1.35
C TYR A 113 -0.49 12.06 -1.00
N PRO A 114 0.21 13.12 -1.44
CA PRO A 114 1.67 13.23 -1.38
C PRO A 114 2.26 13.31 0.02
N ASN A 115 1.46 13.67 1.02
CA ASN A 115 1.88 13.75 2.42
C ASN A 115 1.87 12.40 3.16
N SER A 116 1.40 11.35 2.47
CA SER A 116 1.37 9.98 3.01
C SER A 116 2.77 9.44 3.27
N ALA A 117 2.84 8.37 4.05
CA ALA A 117 4.02 7.55 4.21
C ALA A 117 3.64 6.09 3.98
N PHE A 118 4.57 5.30 3.47
CA PHE A 118 4.43 3.85 3.41
C PHE A 118 5.41 3.24 4.39
N TYR A 119 4.89 2.56 5.40
CA TYR A 119 5.67 1.94 6.46
C TYR A 119 5.67 0.42 6.28
N ILE A 120 6.85 -0.19 6.39
CA ILE A 120 7.02 -1.65 6.43
C ILE A 120 7.39 -2.06 7.85
N ASP A 121 6.89 -3.21 8.31
CA ASP A 121 7.14 -3.70 9.68
C ASP A 121 8.61 -4.03 10.00
N ASN A 122 9.48 -4.04 8.99
CA ASN A 122 10.93 -4.07 9.17
C ASN A 122 11.53 -2.74 9.67
N GLY A 123 10.71 -1.70 9.84
CA GLY A 123 11.11 -0.39 10.36
C GLY A 123 11.36 0.66 9.28
N TYR A 124 11.32 0.31 8.00
CA TYR A 124 11.51 1.26 6.92
C TYR A 124 10.25 2.10 6.66
N THR A 125 10.47 3.37 6.34
CA THR A 125 9.40 4.32 6.00
C THR A 125 9.75 5.02 4.70
N PHE A 126 8.95 4.76 3.68
CA PHE A 126 9.05 5.37 2.37
C PHE A 126 8.13 6.60 2.32
N ARG A 127 8.61 7.62 1.62
CA ARG A 127 7.89 8.85 1.34
C ARG A 127 7.79 8.97 -0.16
N LYS A 128 6.93 9.84 -0.66
CA LYS A 128 6.72 10.03 -2.09
C LYS A 128 8.03 10.04 -2.89
N HIS A 129 8.99 10.88 -2.53
CA HIS A 129 10.27 10.96 -3.25
C HIS A 129 11.10 9.65 -3.26
N HIS A 130 10.97 8.79 -2.25
CA HIS A 130 11.60 7.46 -2.25
C HIS A 130 10.87 6.54 -3.25
N ILE A 131 9.54 6.54 -3.22
CA ILE A 131 8.70 5.73 -4.11
C ILE A 131 8.88 6.16 -5.56
N ASP A 132 8.86 7.47 -5.84
CA ASP A 132 9.13 8.03 -7.16
C ASP A 132 10.51 7.58 -7.69
N ALA A 133 11.53 7.53 -6.82
CA ALA A 133 12.87 7.14 -7.21
C ALA A 133 12.96 5.65 -7.61
N ILE A 134 12.23 4.78 -6.91
CA ILE A 134 12.18 3.34 -7.21
C ILE A 134 11.33 3.09 -8.46
N TYR A 135 10.16 3.71 -8.55
CA TYR A 135 9.21 3.52 -9.65
C TYR A 135 9.76 4.00 -10.99
N ASN A 136 10.52 5.09 -11.01
CA ASN A 136 11.09 5.67 -12.23
C ASN A 136 12.45 5.06 -12.63
N MET A 137 12.89 3.98 -11.98
CA MET A 137 14.06 3.23 -12.47
C MET A 137 13.75 2.57 -13.82
N PRO A 138 14.75 2.39 -14.71
CA PRO A 138 14.56 1.62 -15.94
C PRO A 138 14.00 0.21 -15.67
N GLU A 139 14.47 -0.40 -14.59
CA GLU A 139 13.97 -1.65 -14.03
C GLU A 139 13.72 -1.42 -12.53
N PRO A 140 12.45 -1.30 -12.09
CA PRO A 140 12.13 -1.13 -10.68
C PRO A 140 12.63 -2.31 -9.83
N ASP A 141 13.25 -1.99 -8.70
CA ASP A 141 13.84 -2.98 -7.78
C ASP A 141 12.75 -3.82 -7.11
N ALA A 142 12.60 -5.09 -7.50
CA ALA A 142 11.60 -6.00 -6.93
C ALA A 142 11.80 -6.29 -5.42
N GLU A 143 12.98 -6.00 -4.86
CA GLU A 143 13.28 -6.22 -3.45
C GLU A 143 13.23 -4.93 -2.61
N TRP A 144 12.69 -3.84 -3.17
CA TRP A 144 12.73 -2.51 -2.57
C TRP A 144 12.21 -2.46 -1.13
N ILE A 145 11.19 -3.26 -0.80
CA ILE A 145 10.59 -3.30 0.55
C ILE A 145 11.55 -3.84 1.61
N TYR A 146 12.60 -4.56 1.21
CA TYR A 146 13.61 -5.14 2.10
C TYR A 146 14.85 -4.26 2.26
N LYS A 147 14.92 -3.13 1.53
CA LYS A 147 16.09 -2.25 1.46
C LYS A 147 15.82 -0.92 2.13
N SER A 148 16.87 -0.29 2.64
CA SER A 148 16.75 1.02 3.27
C SER A 148 16.32 2.08 2.24
N PRO A 149 15.33 2.95 2.55
CA PRO A 149 14.90 4.01 1.64
C PRO A 149 16.03 4.99 1.29
N ASP A 150 17.05 5.09 2.13
CA ASP A 150 18.23 5.93 1.89
C ASP A 150 19.03 5.50 0.66
N MET A 151 18.92 4.25 0.22
CA MET A 151 19.56 3.76 -1.02
C MET A 151 18.98 4.40 -2.27
N TYR A 152 17.74 4.91 -2.20
CA TYR A 152 17.01 5.50 -3.32
C TYR A 152 17.02 7.03 -3.30
N LYS A 153 17.89 7.65 -2.49
CA LYS A 153 18.07 9.10 -2.49
C LYS A 153 18.62 9.58 -3.84
N LYS A 154 17.98 10.63 -4.38
CA LYS A 154 18.33 11.27 -5.66
C LYS A 154 19.83 11.56 -5.73
N GLY A 155 20.56 10.86 -6.60
CA GLY A 155 22.00 11.09 -6.84
C GLY A 155 22.92 9.87 -6.86
N LEU A 156 22.42 8.66 -6.54
CA LEU A 156 23.25 7.43 -6.50
C LEU A 156 23.28 6.61 -7.80
N TYR A 157 22.43 6.94 -8.77
CA TYR A 157 22.39 6.29 -10.08
C TYR A 157 22.67 7.36 -11.15
N ARG A 158 23.95 7.59 -11.43
CA ARG A 158 24.45 8.38 -12.57
C ARG A 158 25.41 7.52 -13.36
#